data_AF-A0A1I7VHP4-F1
#
_entry.id   AF-A0A1I7VHP4-F1
#
_cell.length_a   1.000
_cell.length_b   1.000
_cell.length_c   1.000
_cell.angle_alpha   90.00
_cell.angle_beta   90.00
_cell.angle_gamma   90.00
#
_symmetry.space_group_name_H-M   'P 1'
#
loop_
_entity.id
_entity.type
_entity.pdbx_description
1 polymer ?
#
loop_
_entity_poly.entity_id
_entity_poly.type
_entity_poly.pdbx_seq_one_letter_code
_entity_poly.pdbx_strand_id
1 'polypeptide(L)'
;MRHEPNKAIMFRSENFLQLSPSNDILKITEEKGDTKIEYDIKVECGKNYYGSECAIFCNPSIGSFHFKCSPDGRRLCEDGWSGKNCDDPICANGCINGYCVSPGICKYVLLLN
;
A
#
# COMPACT_ATOMS: atom_id res chain seq x y z
N MET A 1 -3.33 -63.93 -1.75
CA MET A 1 -2.61 -62.63 -1.68
C MET A 1 -3.57 -61.63 -1.04
N ARG A 2 -3.16 -61.02 0.08
CA ARG A 2 -4.04 -60.20 0.93
C ARG A 2 -4.34 -58.87 0.25
N HIS A 3 -5.60 -58.60 -0.04
CA HIS A 3 -6.08 -57.23 -0.23
C HIS A 3 -5.96 -56.52 1.12
N GLU A 4 -5.20 -55.44 1.19
CA GLU A 4 -5.23 -54.49 2.31
C GLU A 4 -6.44 -53.57 2.09
N PRO A 5 -7.59 -53.80 2.76
CA PRO A 5 -8.76 -52.97 2.56
C PRO A 5 -8.54 -51.68 3.37
N ASN A 6 -8.64 -50.53 2.70
CA ASN A 6 -8.68 -49.18 3.29
C ASN A 6 -7.32 -48.51 3.60
N LYS A 7 -6.35 -48.55 2.68
CA LYS A 7 -5.22 -47.60 2.74
C LYS A 7 -5.64 -46.26 2.13
N ALA A 8 -5.80 -45.23 2.96
CA ALA A 8 -5.95 -43.86 2.48
C ALA A 8 -4.64 -43.39 1.83
N ILE A 9 -4.71 -42.85 0.61
CA ILE A 9 -3.59 -42.19 -0.06
C ILE A 9 -3.75 -40.69 0.16
N MET A 10 -2.85 -40.08 0.93
CA MET A 10 -2.83 -38.65 1.19
C MET A 10 -1.80 -37.99 0.27
N PHE A 11 -2.27 -37.12 -0.63
CA PHE A 11 -1.40 -36.23 -1.38
C PHE A 11 -1.21 -34.95 -0.57
N ARG A 12 0.04 -34.70 -0.16
CA ARG A 12 0.46 -33.46 0.51
C ARG A 12 1.37 -32.69 -0.44
N SER A 13 1.10 -31.41 -0.59
CA SER A 13 1.96 -30.48 -1.30
C SER A 13 2.47 -29.38 -0.38
N GLU A 14 3.71 -28.95 -0.62
CA GLU A 14 4.35 -27.82 0.03
C GLU A 14 5.03 -27.00 -1.06
N ASN A 15 4.45 -25.85 -1.38
CA ASN A 15 4.92 -24.99 -2.46
C ASN A 15 5.25 -23.59 -1.92
N PHE A 16 6.43 -23.08 -2.27
CA PHE A 16 6.86 -21.73 -1.90
C PHE A 16 6.60 -20.79 -3.07
N LEU A 17 5.52 -20.02 -2.98
CA LEU A 17 5.10 -19.09 -4.01
C LEU A 17 5.46 -17.66 -3.60
N GLN A 18 6.10 -16.93 -4.52
CA GLN A 18 6.24 -15.49 -4.39
C GLN A 18 4.95 -14.83 -4.87
N LEU A 19 4.12 -14.38 -3.93
CA LEU A 19 2.83 -13.78 -4.22
C LEU A 19 2.87 -12.27 -3.96
N SER A 20 2.12 -11.53 -4.76
CA SER A 20 1.89 -10.10 -4.57
C SER A 20 0.41 -9.80 -4.69
N PRO A 21 -0.08 -8.71 -4.07
CA PRO A 21 -1.46 -8.30 -4.20
C PRO A 21 -1.86 -8.09 -5.66
N SER A 22 -3.00 -8.64 -6.05
CA SER A 22 -3.54 -8.51 -7.41
C SER A 22 -5.06 -8.51 -7.39
N ASN A 23 -5.66 -7.91 -8.41
CA ASN A 23 -7.09 -8.03 -8.66
C ASN A 23 -7.46 -9.42 -9.17
N ASP A 24 -6.50 -10.11 -9.77
CA ASP A 24 -6.70 -11.43 -10.38
C ASP A 24 -6.57 -12.55 -9.33
N ILE A 25 -7.34 -13.62 -9.55
CA ILE A 25 -7.25 -14.85 -8.78
C ILE A 25 -6.24 -15.76 -9.46
N LEU A 26 -5.22 -16.19 -8.71
CA LEU A 26 -4.27 -17.20 -9.17
C LEU A 26 -4.87 -18.59 -8.95
N LYS A 27 -5.14 -19.31 -10.03
CA LYS A 27 -5.61 -20.69 -9.98
C LYS A 27 -4.42 -21.63 -10.05
N ILE A 28 -4.30 -22.54 -9.09
CA ILE A 28 -3.22 -23.53 -9.06
C ILE A 28 -3.84 -24.93 -9.11
N THR A 29 -3.28 -25.74 -10.00
CA THR A 29 -3.62 -27.14 -10.17
C THR A 29 -2.34 -27.95 -10.01
N GLU A 30 -2.35 -28.90 -9.09
CA GLU A 30 -1.24 -29.81 -8.83
C GLU A 30 -1.67 -31.25 -9.07
N GLU A 31 -0.86 -32.00 -9.81
CA GLU A 31 -1.18 -33.36 -10.23
C GLU A 31 -0.08 -34.33 -9.79
N LYS A 32 -0.48 -35.48 -9.22
CA LYS A 32 0.41 -36.57 -8.83
C LYS A 32 -0.27 -37.91 -9.13
N GLY A 33 0.09 -38.50 -10.28
CA GLY A 33 -0.61 -39.67 -10.79
C GLY A 33 -2.09 -39.34 -11.04
N ASP A 34 -2.99 -40.18 -10.55
CA ASP A 34 -4.44 -39.96 -10.66
C ASP A 34 -5.01 -39.04 -9.56
N THR A 35 -4.15 -38.42 -8.75
CA THR A 35 -4.56 -37.48 -7.68
C THR A 35 -4.32 -36.05 -8.12
N LYS A 36 -5.27 -35.16 -7.78
CA LYS A 36 -5.24 -33.76 -8.14
C LYS A 36 -5.61 -32.88 -6.94
N ILE A 37 -4.91 -31.76 -6.78
CA ILE A 37 -5.23 -30.69 -5.83
C ILE A 37 -5.47 -29.41 -6.64
N GLU A 38 -6.59 -28.74 -6.40
CA GLU A 38 -6.92 -27.46 -7.02
C GLU A 38 -7.27 -26.45 -5.95
N TYR A 39 -6.67 -25.28 -6.04
CA TYR A 39 -6.94 -24.17 -5.13
C TYR A 39 -6.75 -22.83 -5.83
N ASP A 40 -7.52 -21.87 -5.36
CA ASP A 40 -7.50 -20.49 -5.81
C ASP A 40 -6.83 -19.63 -4.73
N ILE A 41 -5.88 -18.78 -5.13
CA ILE A 41 -5.21 -17.84 -4.23
C ILE A 41 -5.53 -16.41 -4.68
N LYS A 42 -5.91 -15.58 -3.71
CA LYS A 42 -5.95 -14.13 -3.87
C LYS A 42 -5.22 -13.47 -2.71
N VAL A 43 -4.32 -12.55 -3.03
CA VAL A 43 -3.64 -11.72 -2.04
C VAL A 43 -4.17 -10.30 -2.18
N GLU A 44 -4.58 -9.72 -1.05
CA GLU A 44 -5.05 -8.34 -0.97
C GLU A 44 -4.33 -7.64 0.18
N CYS A 45 -4.01 -6.37 0.01
CA CYS A 45 -3.51 -5.59 1.13
C CYS A 45 -4.60 -5.31 2.14
N GLY A 46 -4.18 -5.19 3.40
CA GLY A 46 -5.03 -4.63 4.45
C GLY A 46 -5.46 -3.20 4.11
N LYS A 47 -6.53 -2.73 4.76
CA LYS A 47 -7.04 -1.37 4.56
C LYS A 47 -5.93 -0.33 4.72
N ASN A 48 -5.82 0.60 3.78
CA ASN A 48 -4.81 1.67 3.74
C ASN A 48 -3.36 1.20 3.57
N TYR A 49 -3.12 -0.07 3.25
CA TYR A 49 -1.81 -0.58 2.89
C TYR A 49 -1.72 -0.82 1.39
N TYR A 50 -0.53 -0.56 0.84
CA TYR A 50 -0.27 -0.55 -0.60
C TYR A 50 1.13 -1.11 -0.91
N GLY A 51 1.39 -1.26 -2.21
CA GLY A 51 2.65 -1.78 -2.74
C GLY A 51 2.65 -3.31 -2.86
N SER A 52 3.67 -3.85 -3.54
CA SER A 52 3.82 -5.28 -3.80
C SER A 52 3.95 -6.14 -2.53
N GLU A 53 4.39 -5.53 -1.43
CA GLU A 53 4.59 -6.17 -0.13
C GLU A 53 3.57 -5.69 0.92
N CYS A 54 2.58 -4.87 0.53
CA CYS A 54 1.65 -4.22 1.46
C CYS A 54 2.32 -3.46 2.62
N ALA A 55 3.54 -2.99 2.44
CA ALA A 55 4.31 -2.30 3.47
C ALA A 55 4.08 -0.78 3.51
N ILE A 56 3.45 -0.21 2.47
CA ILE A 56 3.27 1.23 2.35
C ILE A 56 1.92 1.60 2.98
N PHE A 57 1.95 2.28 4.12
CA PHE A 57 0.73 2.77 4.77
C PHE A 57 0.37 4.19 4.35
N CYS A 58 -0.85 4.38 3.87
CA CYS A 58 -1.41 5.69 3.56
C CYS A 58 -2.90 5.77 3.89
N ASN A 59 -3.24 6.59 4.89
CA ASN A 59 -4.62 6.83 5.28
C ASN A 59 -4.91 8.33 5.30
N PRO A 60 -5.72 8.85 4.34
CA PRO A 60 -6.04 10.28 4.28
C PRO A 60 -7.02 10.72 5.38
N SER A 61 -7.64 9.78 6.09
CA SER A 61 -8.64 10.07 7.14
C SER A 61 -8.06 10.23 8.54
N ILE A 62 -6.74 10.10 8.72
CA ILE A 62 -6.08 10.31 10.02
C ILE A 62 -5.47 11.72 10.04
N GLY A 63 -6.12 12.66 10.75
CA GLY A 63 -5.56 13.97 11.09
C GLY A 63 -5.84 15.11 10.10
N SER A 64 -5.25 16.28 10.38
CA SER A 64 -5.35 17.52 9.59
C SER A 64 -4.21 17.62 8.57
N PHE A 65 -4.08 16.64 7.69
CA PHE A 65 -3.03 16.64 6.67
C PHE A 65 -3.58 16.87 5.27
N HIS A 66 -2.89 17.67 4.48
CA HIS A 66 -3.30 18.08 3.15
C HIS A 66 -2.74 17.13 2.10
N PHE A 67 -3.11 15.84 2.17
CA PHE A 67 -2.67 14.84 1.19
C PHE A 67 -3.75 13.87 0.77
N LYS A 68 -3.53 13.28 -0.41
CA LYS A 68 -4.25 12.11 -0.93
C LYS A 68 -3.27 10.95 -1.10
N CYS A 69 -3.79 9.73 -1.07
CA CYS A 69 -2.99 8.54 -1.37
C CYS A 69 -3.01 8.27 -2.87
N SER A 70 -1.83 8.09 -3.46
CA SER A 70 -1.71 7.57 -4.82
C SER A 70 -2.12 6.08 -4.88
N PRO A 71 -2.34 5.51 -6.08
CA PRO A 71 -2.63 4.08 -6.23
C PRO A 71 -1.55 3.14 -5.64
N ASP A 72 -0.29 3.58 -5.60
CA ASP A 72 0.83 2.87 -4.98
C ASP A 72 1.06 3.25 -3.50
N GLY A 73 0.16 4.03 -2.91
CA GLY A 73 0.18 4.39 -1.48
C GLY A 73 1.15 5.49 -1.09
N ARG A 74 1.75 6.21 -2.04
CA ARG A 74 2.52 7.42 -1.73
C ARG A 74 1.58 8.56 -1.33
N ARG A 75 2.05 9.42 -0.42
CA ARG A 75 1.37 10.66 -0.07
C ARG A 75 1.59 11.68 -1.18
N LEU A 76 0.50 12.21 -1.71
CA LEU A 76 0.49 13.30 -2.69
C LEU A 76 -0.08 14.52 -1.99
N CYS A 77 0.76 15.55 -1.79
CA CYS A 77 0.30 16.79 -1.18
C CYS A 77 -0.72 17.49 -2.08
N GLU A 78 -1.75 18.06 -1.45
CA GLU A 78 -2.72 18.91 -2.12
C GLU A 78 -2.06 20.23 -2.54
N ASP A 79 -2.70 20.91 -3.50
CA ASP A 79 -2.15 22.13 -4.07
C ASP A 79 -1.85 23.17 -2.99
N GLY A 80 -0.64 23.72 -3.03
CA GLY A 80 -0.18 24.70 -2.06
C GLY A 80 0.42 24.11 -0.78
N TRP A 81 0.52 22.79 -0.66
CA TRP A 81 1.15 22.09 0.48
C TRP A 81 2.37 21.28 0.05
N SER A 82 3.30 21.10 1.00
CA SER A 82 4.57 20.45 0.79
C SER A 82 5.07 19.81 2.10
N GLY A 83 6.29 19.28 2.09
CA GLY A 83 6.86 18.58 3.24
C GLY A 83 6.51 17.09 3.25
N LYS A 84 7.15 16.33 4.14
CA LYS A 84 7.01 14.87 4.23
C LYS A 84 5.59 14.43 4.62
N ASN A 85 4.89 15.27 5.39
CA ASN A 85 3.54 15.01 5.87
C ASN A 85 2.48 15.90 5.21
N CYS A 86 2.85 16.71 4.22
CA CYS A 86 1.96 17.67 3.57
C CYS A 86 1.33 18.67 4.55
N ASP A 87 2.16 19.16 5.46
CA ASP A 87 1.86 20.10 6.53
C ASP A 87 2.63 21.44 6.38
N ASP A 88 3.54 21.54 5.40
CA ASP A 88 4.28 22.76 5.13
C ASP A 88 3.59 23.58 4.02
N PRO A 89 3.06 24.78 4.32
CA PRO A 89 2.42 25.61 3.31
C PRO A 89 3.45 26.19 2.33
N ILE A 90 3.15 26.11 1.03
CA ILE A 90 3.96 26.72 -0.02
C ILE A 90 3.69 28.22 -0.05
N CYS A 91 4.77 29.00 -0.01
CA CYS A 91 4.70 30.45 0.00
C CYS A 91 4.28 31.07 -1.34
N ALA A 92 3.66 32.25 -1.25
CA ALA A 92 3.49 33.10 -2.43
C ALA A 92 4.86 33.54 -2.97
N ASN A 93 4.91 33.73 -4.30
CA ASN A 93 6.09 34.24 -4.98
C ASN A 93 6.55 35.58 -4.35
N GLY A 94 7.84 35.67 -4.03
CA GLY A 94 8.44 36.89 -3.45
C GLY A 94 8.44 36.98 -1.92
N CYS A 95 8.02 35.93 -1.20
CA CYS A 95 8.14 35.87 0.27
C CYS A 95 9.60 35.62 0.71
N ILE A 96 10.43 36.66 0.69
CA ILE A 96 11.87 36.56 1.01
C ILE A 96 12.16 36.77 2.51
N ASN A 97 11.47 37.72 3.14
CA ASN A 97 11.66 38.09 4.55
C ASN A 97 10.40 37.80 5.39
N GLY A 98 9.88 36.59 5.26
CA GLY A 98 8.65 36.18 5.93
C GLY A 98 8.51 34.67 6.02
N TYR A 99 7.42 34.22 6.63
CA TYR A 99 7.03 32.82 6.69
C TYR A 99 5.57 32.67 6.29
N CYS A 100 5.20 31.49 5.81
CA CYS A 100 3.84 31.25 5.33
C CYS A 100 3.03 30.55 6.39
N VAL A 101 1.88 31.15 6.72
CA VAL A 101 0.93 30.61 7.72
C VAL A 101 -0.12 29.71 7.08
N SER A 102 -0.31 29.86 5.78
CA SER A 102 -1.15 29.02 4.93
C SER A 102 -0.66 29.16 3.48
N PRO A 103 -1.10 28.29 2.55
CA PRO A 103 -0.70 28.37 1.16
C PRO A 103 -0.93 29.78 0.59
N GLY A 104 0.11 30.35 -0.02
CA GLY A 104 0.05 31.67 -0.63
C GLY A 104 -0.05 32.87 0.34
N ILE A 105 -0.04 32.69 1.67
CA ILE A 105 -0.13 33.81 2.63
C ILE A 105 1.21 34.00 3.35
N CYS A 106 1.94 35.03 2.94
CA CYS A 106 3.22 35.42 3.55
C CYS A 106 3.01 36.41 4.71
N LYS A 107 3.54 36.08 5.88
CA LYS A 107 3.66 37.00 7.01
C LYS A 107 5.11 37.48 7.10
N TYR A 108 5.33 38.75 6.79
CA TYR A 108 6.65 39.38 6.86
C TYR A 108 7.10 39.57 8.29
N VAL A 109 8.39 39.32 8.54
CA VAL A 109 9.03 39.66 9.79
C VAL A 109 9.57 41.08 9.64
N LEU A 110 8.97 42.04 10.34
CA LEU A 110 9.52 43.39 10.42
C LEU A 110 10.81 43.32 11.24
N LEU A 111 11.96 43.53 10.58
CA LEU A 111 13.21 43.80 11.28
C LEU A 111 13.09 45.21 11.86
N LEU A 112 12.76 45.31 13.15
CA LEU A 112 12.90 46.54 13.90
C LEU A 112 14.41 46.80 14.06
N ASN A 113 14.93 47.77 13.30
CA ASN A 113 16.22 48.40 13.57
C ASN A 113 16.10 49.35 14.76
#